data_AF-A0A660Y7J3-F1
#
_entry.id   AF-A0A660Y7J3-F1
#
_cell.length_a   1.000
_cell.length_b   1.000
_cell.length_c   1.000
_cell.angle_alpha   90.00
_cell.angle_beta   90.00
_cell.angle_gamma   90.00
#
_symmetry.space_group_name_H-M   'P 1'
#
loop_
_entity.id
_entity.type
_entity.pdbx_description
1 polymer ?
#
loop_
_entity_poly.entity_id
_entity_poly.type
_entity_poly.pdbx_seq_one_letter_code
_entity_poly.pdbx_strand_id
1 'polypeptide(L)'
;MDTRSSETWRQDTSSCRKEGIHMGELRTITVSLPSEMVKEVERLGNIEGKAPSELFREALRLYIRRKRWEVIREYGAKKASELGIKEEDLEEIIDDYRSEEEARKSCG
;
A
#
# COMPACT_ATOMS: atom_id res chain seq x y z
N MET A 1 -54.12 -26.43 32.45
CA MET A 1 -53.67 -25.05 32.17
C MET A 1 -52.95 -25.11 30.84
N ASP A 2 -53.71 -24.87 29.77
CA ASP A 2 -53.16 -24.69 28.44
C ASP A 2 -53.85 -23.46 27.87
N THR A 3 -53.07 -22.53 27.32
CA THR A 3 -53.30 -21.97 25.99
C THR A 3 -52.19 -20.99 25.62
N ARG A 4 -51.52 -21.33 24.50
CA ARG A 4 -51.31 -20.45 23.34
C ARG A 4 -50.11 -19.50 23.31
N SER A 5 -49.09 -20.03 22.63
CA SER A 5 -48.21 -19.36 21.67
C SER A 5 -48.81 -18.16 20.93
N SER A 6 -48.04 -17.06 20.89
CA SER A 6 -47.91 -16.12 19.77
C SER A 6 -46.54 -15.44 19.94
N GLU A 7 -45.53 -15.72 19.11
CA GLU A 7 -45.31 -15.04 17.82
C GLU A 7 -45.44 -13.51 17.91
N THR A 8 -44.61 -12.65 17.33
CA THR A 8 -43.28 -12.65 16.68
C THR A 8 -43.05 -11.16 16.35
N TRP A 9 -41.82 -10.80 15.96
CA TRP A 9 -41.45 -9.54 15.29
C TRP A 9 -41.26 -8.29 16.16
N ARG A 10 -39.98 -7.90 16.33
CA ARG A 10 -39.61 -6.50 16.11
C ARG A 10 -38.38 -6.44 15.21
N GLN A 11 -38.53 -5.66 14.16
CA GLN A 11 -37.75 -5.73 12.93
C GLN A 11 -36.33 -5.21 13.06
N ASP A 12 -35.47 -6.00 12.44
CA ASP A 12 -34.24 -5.65 11.74
C ASP A 12 -34.38 -4.31 10.98
N THR A 13 -33.77 -3.24 11.51
CA THR A 13 -33.58 -1.97 10.78
C THR A 13 -32.27 -1.32 11.20
N SER A 14 -31.20 -1.65 10.48
CA SER A 14 -30.08 -0.77 10.13
C SER A 14 -28.94 -1.61 9.56
N SER A 15 -29.20 -2.38 8.51
CA SER A 15 -28.88 -1.90 7.16
C SER A 15 -28.48 -0.41 7.11
N CYS A 16 -27.23 -0.13 7.47
CA CYS A 16 -26.48 0.96 6.87
C CYS A 16 -25.14 0.36 6.46
N ARG A 17 -25.16 -0.28 5.28
CA ARG A 17 -23.98 -0.77 4.59
C ARG A 17 -23.13 0.45 4.22
N LYS A 18 -22.22 0.85 5.11
CA LYS A 18 -21.16 1.78 4.75
C LYS A 18 -20.01 0.96 4.19
N GLU A 19 -20.13 0.60 2.91
CA GLU A 19 -18.96 0.29 2.08
C GLU A 19 -18.22 1.60 1.86
N GLY A 20 -17.57 2.07 2.93
CA GLY A 20 -16.49 3.04 2.83
C GLY A 20 -15.30 2.33 2.23
N ILE A 21 -14.53 3.06 1.44
CA ILE A 21 -13.23 2.61 0.93
C ILE A 21 -12.43 2.04 2.12
N HIS A 22 -12.24 0.72 2.16
CA HIS A 22 -11.39 0.08 3.16
C HIS A 22 -9.94 0.47 2.86
N MET A 23 -9.52 1.66 3.29
CA MET A 23 -8.13 1.81 3.73
C MET A 23 -7.94 0.75 4.80
N GLY A 24 -6.95 -0.12 4.59
CA GLY A 24 -6.75 -1.34 5.37
C GLY A 24 -6.87 -1.14 6.88
N GLU A 25 -7.21 -2.21 7.58
CA GLU A 25 -7.49 -2.23 9.02
C GLU A 25 -6.47 -1.43 9.84
N LEU A 26 -6.96 -0.41 10.56
CA LEU A 26 -6.12 0.38 11.46
C LEU A 26 -5.90 -0.38 12.76
N ARG A 27 -4.63 -0.62 13.10
CA ARG A 27 -4.22 -1.22 14.37
C ARG A 27 -3.28 -0.27 15.12
N THR A 28 -3.53 -0.07 16.40
CA THR A 28 -2.67 0.72 17.28
C THR A 28 -1.46 -0.10 17.69
N ILE A 29 -0.27 0.50 17.59
CA ILE A 29 0.99 -0.06 18.06
C ILE A 29 1.65 0.92 19.02
N THR A 30 2.37 0.39 20.00
CA THR A 30 3.22 1.19 20.89
C THR A 30 4.67 0.96 20.50
N VAL A 31 5.42 2.03 20.27
CA VAL A 31 6.83 1.99 19.90
C VAL A 31 7.63 2.92 20.80
N SER A 32 8.84 2.51 21.16
CA SER A 32 9.79 3.35 21.91
C SER A 32 10.78 3.97 20.92
N LEU A 33 11.00 5.28 21.02
CA LEU A 33 11.92 6.05 20.18
C LEU A 33 12.87 6.89 21.05
N PRO A 34 14.08 7.21 20.57
CA PRO A 34 14.96 8.17 21.25
C PRO A 34 14.26 9.52 21.45
N SER A 35 14.47 10.16 22.61
CA SER A 35 13.81 11.43 22.97
C SER A 35 14.01 12.52 21.93
N GLU A 36 15.21 12.64 21.38
CA GLU A 36 15.53 13.64 20.36
C GLU A 36 14.76 13.41 19.05
N MET A 37 14.48 12.15 18.71
CA MET A 37 13.67 11.83 17.53
C MET A 37 12.21 12.21 17.74
N VAL A 38 11.67 12.00 18.94
CA VAL A 38 10.29 12.40 19.27
C VAL A 38 10.13 13.91 19.13
N LYS A 39 11.07 14.69 19.69
CA LYS A 39 11.06 16.16 19.57
C LYS A 39 11.06 16.62 18.12
N GLU A 40 11.84 15.96 17.26
CA GLU A 40 11.94 16.32 15.85
C GLU A 40 10.66 15.99 15.09
N VAL A 41 10.03 14.84 15.37
CA VAL A 41 8.73 14.47 14.78
C VAL A 41 7.64 15.47 15.20
N GLU A 42 7.61 15.87 16.48
CA GLU A 42 6.66 16.88 16.96
C GLU A 42 6.90 18.23 16.29
N ARG A 43 8.16 18.66 16.17
CA ARG A 43 8.53 19.91 15.50
C ARG A 43 8.10 19.92 14.04
N LEU A 44 8.38 18.84 13.30
CA LEU A 44 7.98 18.68 11.90
C LEU A 44 6.46 18.63 11.76
N GLY A 45 5.78 17.88 12.64
CA GLY A 45 4.32 17.81 12.65
C GLY A 45 3.68 19.18 12.86
N ASN A 46 4.23 19.99 13.76
CA ASN A 46 3.74 21.35 14.01
C ASN A 46 3.95 22.28 12.80
N ILE A 47 5.08 22.16 12.10
CA ILE A 47 5.37 22.98 10.90
C ILE A 47 4.44 22.59 9.74
N GLU A 48 4.20 21.30 9.54
CA GLU A 48 3.38 20.78 8.44
C GLU A 48 1.88 20.73 8.77
N GLY A 49 1.49 21.00 10.02
CA GLY A 49 0.11 20.85 10.49
C GLY A 49 -0.37 19.39 10.51
N LYS A 50 0.56 18.43 10.65
CA LYS A 50 0.29 16.99 10.65
C LYS A 50 0.43 16.37 12.02
N ALA A 51 -0.38 15.34 12.30
CA ALA A 51 -0.22 14.56 13.51
C ALA A 51 1.07 13.69 13.44
N PRO A 52 1.78 13.46 14.56
CA PRO A 52 2.94 12.57 14.60
C PRO A 52 2.68 11.17 14.02
N SER A 53 1.48 10.62 14.27
CA SER A 53 1.08 9.31 13.73
C SER A 53 0.98 9.30 12.20
N GLU A 54 0.70 10.44 11.58
CA GLU A 54 0.62 10.58 10.13
C GLU A 54 2.00 10.62 9.49
N LEU A 55 2.91 11.44 10.05
CA LEU A 55 4.32 11.44 9.65
C LEU A 55 4.93 10.05 9.78
N PHE A 56 4.62 9.34 10.86
CA PHE A 56 5.12 7.97 11.06
C PHE A 56 4.57 7.00 10.01
N ARG A 57 3.26 7.07 9.69
CA ARG A 57 2.66 6.27 8.61
C ARG A 57 3.28 6.57 7.25
N GLU A 58 3.54 7.85 6.95
CA GLU A 58 4.18 8.27 5.71
C GLU A 58 5.62 7.73 5.60
N ALA A 59 6.42 7.91 6.65
CA ALA A 59 7.78 7.40 6.73
C ALA A 59 7.84 5.87 6.55
N LEU A 60 6.95 5.13 7.22
CA LEU A 60 6.88 3.68 7.07
C LEU A 60 6.51 3.24 5.65
N ARG A 61 5.57 3.92 4.99
CA ARG A 61 5.22 3.63 3.59
C ARG A 61 6.42 3.82 2.67
N LEU A 62 7.17 4.91 2.85
CA LEU A 62 8.38 5.18 2.08
C LEU A 62 9.46 4.13 2.34
N TYR A 63 9.67 3.75 3.61
CA TYR A 63 10.63 2.72 3.99
C TYR A 63 10.32 1.36 3.35
N ILE A 64 9.07 0.90 3.46
CA ILE A 64 8.63 -0.36 2.86
C ILE A 64 8.77 -0.31 1.34
N ARG A 65 8.35 0.79 0.70
CA ARG A 65 8.48 0.97 -0.75
C ARG A 65 9.94 0.88 -1.17
N ARG A 66 10.84 1.60 -0.48
CA ARG A 66 12.29 1.56 -0.76
C ARG A 66 12.85 0.15 -0.64
N LYS A 67 12.48 -0.59 0.41
CA LYS A 67 12.92 -1.98 0.61
C LYS A 67 12.42 -2.93 -0.49
N ARG A 68 11.20 -2.74 -0.98
CA ARG A 68 10.72 -3.50 -2.15
C ARG A 68 11.51 -3.19 -3.42
N TRP A 69 11.82 -1.92 -3.67
CA TRP A 69 12.62 -1.52 -4.83
C TRP A 69 14.05 -2.01 -4.78
N GLU A 70 14.65 -2.10 -3.59
CA GLU A 70 16.00 -2.65 -3.40
C GLU A 70 16.11 -4.09 -3.93
N VAL A 71 15.11 -4.94 -3.62
CA VAL A 71 15.05 -6.32 -4.11
C VAL A 71 14.93 -6.39 -5.63
N ILE A 72 14.04 -5.60 -6.22
CA ILE A 72 13.84 -5.56 -7.69
C ILE A 72 15.12 -5.09 -8.38
N ARG A 73 15.78 -4.07 -7.81
CA ARG A 73 17.02 -3.52 -8.35
C ARG A 73 18.16 -4.55 -8.30
N GLU A 74 18.32 -5.27 -7.19
CA GLU A 74 19.34 -6.33 -7.08
C GLU A 74 19.11 -7.44 -8.10
N TYR A 75 17.86 -7.92 -8.22
CA TYR A 75 17.50 -8.92 -9.22
C TYR A 75 17.77 -8.42 -10.64
N GLY A 76 17.32 -7.20 -10.96
CA GLY A 76 17.52 -6.59 -12.28
C GLY A 76 18.98 -6.40 -12.62
N ALA A 77 19.80 -5.89 -11.69
CA ALA A 77 21.23 -5.72 -11.88
C ALA A 77 21.94 -7.05 -12.17
N LYS A 78 21.59 -8.11 -11.42
CA LYS A 78 22.10 -9.46 -11.68
C LYS A 78 21.73 -9.94 -13.09
N LYS A 79 20.46 -9.78 -13.49
CA LYS A 79 19.98 -10.20 -14.82
C LYS A 79 20.61 -9.40 -15.96
N ALA A 80 20.74 -8.09 -15.82
CA ALA A 80 21.42 -7.26 -16.82
C ALA A 80 22.87 -7.70 -17.00
N SER A 81 23.58 -7.99 -15.89
CA SER A 81 24.96 -8.49 -15.95
C SER A 81 25.06 -9.88 -16.59
N GLU A 82 24.13 -10.80 -16.33
CA GLU A 82 24.09 -12.14 -16.95
C GLU A 82 23.86 -12.06 -18.46
N LEU A 83 23.06 -11.08 -18.92
CA LEU A 83 22.68 -10.90 -20.32
C LEU A 83 23.57 -9.90 -21.07
N GLY A 84 24.49 -9.24 -20.37
CA GLY A 84 25.38 -8.22 -20.95
C GLY A 84 24.66 -6.92 -21.38
N ILE A 85 23.47 -6.66 -20.85
CA ILE A 85 22.63 -5.51 -21.18
C ILE A 85 23.24 -4.24 -20.57
N LYS A 86 23.35 -3.19 -21.37
CA LYS A 86 23.77 -1.86 -20.95
C LYS A 86 22.60 -0.87 -20.99
N GLU A 87 22.85 0.33 -20.48
CA GLU A 87 21.85 1.41 -20.47
C GLU A 87 21.43 1.80 -21.89
N GLU A 88 22.37 1.75 -22.84
CA GLU A 88 22.09 2.13 -24.23
C GLU A 88 21.12 1.16 -24.93
N ASP A 89 21.08 -0.10 -24.47
CA ASP A 89 20.22 -1.15 -25.04
C ASP A 89 18.76 -1.06 -24.53
N LEU A 90 18.50 -0.24 -23.51
CA LEU A 90 17.20 -0.22 -22.82
C LEU A 90 16.06 0.26 -23.71
N GLU A 91 16.29 1.30 -24.53
CA GLU A 91 15.22 1.87 -25.36
C GLU A 91 14.74 0.86 -26.40
N GLU A 92 15.67 0.16 -27.06
CA GLU A 92 15.37 -0.90 -28.04
C GLU A 92 14.60 -2.06 -27.38
N ILE A 93 15.05 -2.54 -26.22
CA ILE A 93 14.37 -3.61 -25.47
C ILE A 93 12.93 -3.22 -25.09
N ILE A 94 12.70 -1.95 -24.72
CA ILE A 94 11.38 -1.44 -24.33
C ILE A 94 10.46 -1.35 -25.56
N ASP A 95 10.97 -0.83 -26.67
CA ASP A 95 10.21 -0.68 -27.91
C ASP A 95 9.82 -2.05 -28.49
N ASP A 96 10.75 -2.99 -28.52
CA ASP A 96 10.50 -4.38 -28.91
C ASP A 96 9.38 -4.98 -28.06
N TYR A 97 9.50 -4.91 -26.74
CA TYR A 97 8.48 -5.43 -25.82
C TYR A 97 7.09 -4.80 -26.02
N ARG A 98 7.03 -3.48 -26.22
CA ARG A 98 5.75 -2.78 -26.46
C ARG A 98 5.12 -3.21 -27.78
N SER A 99 5.91 -3.32 -28.83
CA SER A 99 5.42 -3.75 -30.15
C SER A 99 4.86 -5.18 -30.13
N GLU A 100 5.53 -6.08 -29.42
CA GLU A 100 5.08 -7.46 -29.20
C GLU A 100 3.76 -7.52 -28.41
N GLU A 101 3.64 -6.70 -27.36
CA GLU A 101 2.43 -6.59 -26.54
C GLU A 101 1.23 -6.05 -27.32
N GLU A 102 1.45 -5.05 -28.18
CA GLU A 102 0.42 -4.49 -29.05
C GLU A 102 -0.02 -5.49 -30.12
N ALA A 103 0.92 -6.20 -30.74
CA ALA A 103 0.62 -7.28 -31.68
C ALA A 103 -0.19 -8.40 -31.02
N ARG A 104 0.17 -8.78 -29.79
CA ARG A 104 -0.57 -9.79 -29.01
C ARG A 104 -2.01 -9.36 -28.69
N LYS A 105 -2.21 -8.09 -28.34
CA LYS A 105 -3.55 -7.53 -28.05
C LYS A 105 -4.40 -7.32 -29.31
N SER A 106 -3.77 -6.99 -30.43
CA SER A 106 -4.45 -6.82 -31.72
C SER A 106 -4.98 -8.14 -32.29
N CYS A 107 -4.45 -9.29 -31.84
CA CYS A 107 -4.77 -10.60 -32.40
C CYS A 107 -5.76 -11.43 -31.55
N GLY A 108 -6.30 -10.86 -30.46
CA GLY A 108 -7.34 -11.48 -29.62
C GLY A 108 -8.65 -10.70 -29.67
#